data_AF-A0A2D4NMJ9-F1
#
_entry.id   AF-A0A2D4NMJ9-F1
#
_cell.length_a   1.000
_cell.length_b   1.000
_cell.length_c   1.000
_cell.angle_alpha   90.00
_cell.angle_beta   90.00
_cell.angle_gamma   90.00
#
_symmetry.space_group_name_H-M   'P 1'
#
loop_
_entity.id
_entity.type
_entity.pdbx_description
1 polymer ?
#
loop_
_entity_poly.entity_id
_entity_poly.type
_entity_poly.pdbx_seq_one_letter_code
_entity_poly.pdbx_strand_id
1 'polypeptide(L)'
;VIEWAEKRYNVVIGSSTSIMGPTLPQSTKDTFISHLASYNSWALQGIEYMITQLKSLILSMSLVDKHLTVEQAVLLSRLEEEYQIQHWGNVEWAHDYERPGFKGGFLDKPW
;
A
#
# COMPACT_ATOMS: atom_id res chain seq x y z
N VAL A 1 3.92 -3.69 -9.61
CA VAL A 1 2.66 -3.95 -8.86
C VAL A 1 1.43 -3.68 -9.72
N ILE A 2 1.22 -2.47 -10.23
CA ILE A 2 0.06 -2.17 -11.09
C ILE A 2 0.06 -3.06 -12.34
N GLU A 3 1.16 -3.09 -13.10
CA GLU A 3 1.29 -3.95 -14.29
C GLU A 3 1.05 -5.43 -13.99
N TRP A 4 1.53 -5.90 -12.83
CA TRP A 4 1.28 -7.26 -12.38
C TRP A 4 -0.21 -7.51 -12.15
N ALA A 5 -0.91 -6.59 -11.49
CA ALA A 5 -2.34 -6.71 -11.20
C ALA A 5 -3.17 -6.67 -12.49
N GLU A 6 -2.83 -5.76 -13.41
CA GLU A 6 -3.46 -5.68 -14.72
C GLU A 6 -3.33 -7.00 -15.50
N LYS A 7 -2.13 -7.61 -15.49
CA LYS A 7 -1.90 -8.91 -16.12
C LYS A 7 -2.61 -10.06 -15.39
N ARG A 8 -2.60 -10.07 -14.05
CA ARG A 8 -3.13 -11.15 -13.22
C ARG A 8 -4.65 -11.24 -13.25
N TYR A 9 -5.32 -10.10 -13.25
CA TYR A 9 -6.78 -10.00 -13.25
C TYR A 9 -7.34 -9.67 -14.63
N ASN A 10 -6.48 -9.43 -15.63
CA ASN A 10 -6.87 -9.03 -16.98
C ASN A 10 -7.76 -7.76 -16.96
N VAL A 11 -7.28 -6.74 -16.26
CA VAL A 11 -7.98 -5.47 -16.05
C VAL A 11 -7.12 -4.28 -16.44
N VAL A 12 -7.73 -3.10 -16.57
CA VAL A 12 -7.03 -1.82 -16.75
C VAL A 12 -7.25 -0.96 -15.51
N ILE A 13 -6.17 -0.54 -14.88
CA ILE A 13 -6.15 0.31 -13.68
C ILE A 13 -5.54 1.67 -14.04
N GLY A 14 -4.38 1.65 -14.69
CA GLY A 14 -3.62 2.84 -15.05
C GLY A 14 -3.09 3.64 -13.84
N SER A 15 -2.52 4.80 -14.13
CA SER A 15 -2.13 5.81 -13.14
C SER A 15 -2.69 7.17 -13.56
N SER A 16 -2.82 8.09 -12.60
CA SER A 16 -3.23 9.48 -12.88
C SER A 16 -2.23 10.44 -12.28
N THR A 17 -1.98 11.54 -13.00
CA THR A 17 -1.22 12.71 -12.52
C THR A 17 -2.13 13.87 -12.14
N SER A 18 -3.44 13.69 -12.28
CA SER A 18 -4.46 14.66 -11.86
C SER A 18 -4.88 14.39 -10.43
N ILE A 19 -5.33 15.45 -9.73
CA ILE A 19 -6.01 15.32 -8.43
C ILE A 19 -7.27 14.45 -8.56
N MET A 20 -7.87 14.42 -9.75
CA MET A 20 -8.90 13.47 -10.10
C MET A 20 -8.24 12.14 -10.49
N GLY A 21 -8.59 11.07 -9.78
CA GLY A 21 -8.08 9.73 -10.05
C GLY A 21 -8.38 9.24 -11.47
N PRO A 22 -7.72 8.16 -11.92
CA PRO A 22 -7.95 7.62 -13.25
C PRO A 22 -9.38 7.10 -13.38
N THR A 23 -9.97 7.24 -14.57
CA THR A 23 -11.30 6.65 -14.84
C THR A 23 -11.15 5.14 -15.00
N LEU A 24 -11.62 4.39 -14.00
CA LEU A 24 -11.60 2.93 -14.01
C LEU A 24 -12.77 2.39 -14.84
N PRO A 25 -12.52 1.51 -15.84
CA PRO A 25 -13.57 0.81 -16.56
C PRO A 25 -14.47 0.02 -15.61
N GLN A 26 -15.77 -0.06 -15.93
CA GLN A 26 -16.71 -0.84 -15.14
C GLN A 26 -16.32 -2.33 -15.11
N SER A 27 -15.79 -2.86 -16.21
CA SER A 27 -15.27 -4.23 -16.30
C SER A 27 -14.17 -4.54 -15.28
N THR A 28 -13.31 -3.55 -14.97
CA THR A 28 -12.28 -3.69 -13.92
C THR A 28 -12.95 -3.88 -12.56
N LYS A 29 -13.97 -3.09 -12.24
CA LYS A 29 -14.72 -3.19 -10.99
C LYS A 29 -15.44 -4.54 -10.89
N ASP A 30 -16.13 -4.95 -11.95
CA ASP A 30 -16.89 -6.20 -12.00
C ASP A 30 -15.98 -7.42 -11.81
N THR A 31 -14.76 -7.36 -12.35
CA THR A 31 -13.74 -8.40 -12.16
C THR A 31 -13.32 -8.51 -10.70
N PHE A 32 -13.01 -7.39 -10.04
CA PHE A 32 -12.64 -7.41 -8.62
C PHE A 32 -13.81 -7.81 -7.72
N ILE A 33 -15.03 -7.37 -8.02
CA ILE A 33 -16.24 -7.79 -7.28
C ILE A 33 -16.41 -9.30 -7.39
N SER A 34 -16.33 -9.84 -8.63
CA SER A 34 -16.47 -11.27 -8.87
C SER A 34 -15.36 -12.09 -8.19
N HIS A 35 -14.13 -11.57 -8.20
CA HIS A 35 -12.99 -12.18 -7.51
C HIS A 35 -13.20 -12.20 -6.00
N LEU A 36 -13.59 -11.08 -5.40
CA LEU A 36 -13.85 -10.98 -3.96
C LEU A 36 -15.05 -11.83 -3.53
N ALA A 37 -16.07 -11.94 -4.37
CA ALA A 37 -17.25 -12.78 -4.12
C ALA A 37 -16.95 -14.28 -4.09
N SER A 38 -15.80 -14.72 -4.62
CA SER A 38 -15.37 -16.12 -4.56
C SER A 38 -14.83 -16.53 -3.18
N TYR A 39 -14.51 -15.57 -2.31
CA TYR A 39 -14.01 -15.84 -0.96
C TYR A 39 -15.16 -16.07 0.03
N ASN A 40 -14.91 -16.89 1.04
CA ASN A 40 -15.81 -17.02 2.18
C ASN A 40 -15.77 -15.77 3.08
N SER A 41 -16.76 -15.60 3.96
CA SER A 41 -16.90 -14.41 4.80
C SER A 41 -15.69 -14.15 5.70
N TRP A 42 -15.02 -15.19 6.22
CA TRP A 42 -13.83 -15.04 7.06
C TRP A 42 -12.63 -14.53 6.28
N ALA A 43 -12.42 -15.07 5.08
CA ALA A 43 -11.38 -14.62 4.18
C ALA A 43 -11.63 -13.16 3.74
N LEU A 44 -12.89 -12.82 3.45
CA LEU A 44 -13.26 -11.45 3.09
C LEU A 44 -12.98 -10.46 4.22
N GLN A 45 -13.26 -10.82 5.48
CA GLN A 45 -12.93 -10.00 6.65
C GLN A 45 -11.41 -9.77 6.79
N GLY A 46 -10.61 -10.81 6.54
CA GLY A 46 -9.15 -10.68 6.54
C GLY A 46 -8.64 -9.77 5.42
N ILE A 47 -9.22 -9.90 4.22
CA ILE A 47 -8.90 -9.04 3.07
C ILE A 47 -9.28 -7.58 3.35
N GLU A 48 -10.46 -7.34 3.90
CA GLU A 48 -10.92 -6.00 4.29
C GLU A 48 -9.97 -5.35 5.31
N TYR A 49 -9.54 -6.09 6.33
CA TYR A 49 -8.53 -5.62 7.26
C TYR A 49 -7.20 -5.23 6.58
N MET A 50 -6.69 -6.07 5.67
CA MET A 50 -5.46 -5.77 4.91
C MET A 50 -5.60 -4.54 4.02
N ILE A 51 -6.75 -4.36 3.37
CA ILE A 51 -7.04 -3.19 2.53
C ILE A 51 -7.02 -1.92 3.37
N THR A 52 -7.64 -1.95 4.55
CA THR A 52 -7.69 -0.81 5.46
C THR A 52 -6.30 -0.43 5.98
N GLN A 53 -5.45 -1.41 6.33
CA GLN A 53 -4.09 -1.14 6.78
C GLN A 53 -3.18 -0.60 5.67
N LEU A 54 -3.25 -1.17 4.45
CA LEU A 54 -2.39 -0.76 3.34
C LEU A 54 -2.97 0.40 2.52
N LYS A 55 -4.23 0.76 2.76
CA LYS A 55 -5.01 1.76 2.00
C LYS A 55 -5.04 1.48 0.49
N SER A 56 -4.87 0.21 0.10
CA SER A 56 -4.73 -0.18 -1.30
C SER A 56 -5.17 -1.62 -1.54
N LEU A 57 -6.25 -1.78 -2.31
CA LEU A 57 -6.72 -3.10 -2.76
C LEU A 57 -5.63 -3.85 -3.53
N ILE A 58 -4.90 -3.16 -4.40
CA ILE A 58 -3.90 -3.81 -5.27
C ILE A 58 -2.72 -4.35 -4.45
N LEU A 59 -2.28 -3.62 -3.42
CA LEU A 59 -1.22 -4.13 -2.52
C LEU A 59 -1.72 -5.31 -1.69
N SER A 60 -2.95 -5.27 -1.17
CA SER A 60 -3.54 -6.40 -0.43
C SER A 60 -3.68 -7.64 -1.30
N MET A 61 -4.15 -7.49 -2.53
CA MET A 61 -4.26 -8.60 -3.48
C MET A 61 -2.88 -9.16 -3.87
N SER A 62 -1.88 -8.29 -4.00
CA SER A 62 -0.49 -8.70 -4.24
C SER A 62 0.09 -9.53 -3.08
N LEU A 63 -0.29 -9.25 -1.83
CA LEU A 63 0.08 -10.08 -0.68
C LEU A 63 -0.65 -11.42 -0.68
N VAL A 64 -1.96 -11.42 -0.94
CA VAL A 64 -2.78 -12.65 -0.98
C VAL A 64 -2.26 -13.62 -2.05
N ASP A 65 -1.94 -13.12 -3.25
CA ASP A 65 -1.35 -13.91 -4.33
C ASP A 65 0.16 -14.16 -4.15
N LYS A 66 0.77 -13.76 -3.02
CA LYS A 66 2.21 -13.89 -2.70
C LYS A 66 3.14 -13.28 -3.76
N HIS A 67 2.68 -12.24 -4.45
CA HIS A 67 3.49 -11.47 -5.39
C HIS A 67 4.48 -10.55 -4.65
N LEU A 68 4.09 -10.03 -3.49
CA LEU A 68 4.93 -9.19 -2.63
C LEU A 68 5.15 -9.89 -1.28
N THR A 69 6.27 -9.59 -0.64
CA THR A 69 6.45 -9.87 0.80
C THR A 69 5.72 -8.82 1.65
N VAL A 70 5.50 -9.14 2.93
CA VAL A 70 4.86 -8.22 3.88
C VAL A 70 5.65 -6.92 4.00
N GLU A 71 6.98 -7.02 4.10
CA GLU A 71 7.88 -5.88 4.23
C GLU A 71 7.80 -4.96 3.00
N GLN A 72 7.74 -5.55 1.80
CA GLN A 72 7.59 -4.79 0.55
C GLN A 72 6.24 -4.07 0.48
N ALA A 73 5.16 -4.74 0.88
CA ALA A 73 3.83 -4.12 0.87
C ALA A 73 3.71 -2.97 1.86
N VAL A 74 4.29 -3.12 3.06
CA VAL A 74 4.33 -2.05 4.09
C VAL A 74 5.19 -0.88 3.63
N LEU A 75 6.33 -1.14 2.99
CA LEU A 75 7.16 -0.06 2.44
C LEU A 75 6.42 0.71 1.34
N LEU A 76 5.75 -0.01 0.43
CA LEU A 76 5.00 0.59 -0.67
C LEU A 76 3.77 1.38 -0.22
N SER A 77 3.10 0.97 0.86
CA SER A 77 1.95 1.72 1.39
C SER A 77 2.34 3.06 2.01
N ARG A 78 3.62 3.22 2.39
CA ARG A 78 4.16 4.44 3.02
C ARG A 78 5.04 5.27 2.11
N LEU A 79 5.08 4.96 0.81
CA LEU A 79 5.98 5.61 -0.16
C LEU A 79 5.89 7.15 -0.12
N GLU A 80 4.67 7.69 -0.09
CA GLU A 80 4.44 9.13 -0.02
C GLU A 80 4.94 9.72 1.32
N GLU A 81 4.59 9.10 2.44
CA GLU A 81 5.01 9.54 3.77
C GLU A 81 6.54 9.57 3.88
N GLU A 82 7.21 8.53 3.40
CA GLU A 82 8.67 8.41 3.40
C GLU A 82 9.31 9.49 2.51
N TYR A 83 8.74 9.75 1.33
CA TYR A 83 9.20 10.83 0.45
C TYR A 83 9.09 12.20 1.12
N GLN A 84 7.97 12.48 1.79
CA GLN A 84 7.74 13.73 2.50
C GLN A 84 8.70 13.92 3.68
N ILE A 85 8.95 12.87 4.46
CA ILE A 85 9.93 12.88 5.57
C ILE A 85 11.34 13.18 5.05
N GLN A 86 11.74 12.58 3.92
CA GLN A 86 13.05 12.81 3.32
C GLN A 86 13.19 14.22 2.74
N HIS A 87 12.14 14.74 2.11
CA HIS A 87 12.18 16.03 1.42
C HIS A 87 12.09 17.23 2.38
N TRP A 88 11.30 17.14 3.45
CA TRP A 88 11.07 18.24 4.38
C TRP A 88 11.71 18.04 5.77
N GLY A 89 12.39 16.93 6.00
CA GLY A 89 12.92 16.56 7.30
C GLY A 89 11.82 16.03 8.23
N ASN A 90 12.23 15.36 9.31
CA ASN A 90 11.30 14.89 10.33
C ASN A 90 10.84 16.07 11.18
N VAL A 91 9.53 16.30 11.28
CA VAL A 91 8.99 17.30 12.20
C VAL A 91 9.02 16.69 13.61
N GLU A 92 10.05 17.03 14.39
CA GLU A 92 10.33 16.47 15.74
C GLU A 92 9.17 16.57 16.75
N TRP A 93 8.10 17.33 16.45
CA TRP A 93 6.99 17.57 17.37
C TRP A 93 5.71 16.77 17.08
N ALA A 94 5.72 15.79 16.17
CA ALA A 94 4.54 14.93 15.89
C ALA A 94 4.75 13.43 16.13
N HIS A 95 5.91 12.99 16.65
CA HIS A 95 6.21 11.56 16.75
C HIS A 95 6.77 11.15 18.11
N ASP A 96 5.89 10.62 18.96
CA ASP A 96 6.32 9.74 20.06
C ASP A 96 5.57 8.39 20.11
N TYR A 97 4.80 8.00 19.06
CA TYR A 97 4.02 6.76 19.12
C TYR A 97 4.21 5.72 18.00
N GLU A 98 4.93 6.00 16.91
CA GLU A 98 4.97 5.07 15.75
C GLU A 98 6.35 4.64 15.28
N ARG A 99 7.35 4.56 16.17
CA ARG A 99 8.65 3.96 15.81
C ARG A 99 9.21 3.02 16.89
N PRO A 100 8.84 1.72 16.89
CA PRO A 100 9.64 0.70 17.53
C PRO A 100 10.82 0.35 16.60
N GLY A 101 12.02 0.81 16.94
CA GLY A 101 13.24 0.04 16.62
C GLY A 101 14.14 0.49 15.48
N PHE A 102 14.44 1.78 15.35
CA PHE A 102 15.67 2.21 14.64
C PHE A 102 16.60 2.94 15.62
N LYS A 103 17.41 2.17 16.38
CA LYS A 103 18.57 2.71 17.11
C LYS A 103 19.76 2.76 16.14
N GLY A 104 19.78 3.79 15.30
CA GLY A 104 20.98 4.22 14.58
C GLY A 104 21.85 5.05 15.52
N GLY A 105 23.11 4.65 15.69
CA GLY A 105 24.04 5.20 16.66
C GLY A 105 24.21 6.72 16.60
N PHE A 106 23.95 7.37 17.72
CA PHE A 106 24.26 8.76 17.98
C PHE A 106 25.57 8.81 18.77
N LEU A 107 26.69 8.86 18.06
CA LEU A 107 27.96 9.36 18.60
C LEU A 107 28.60 10.25 17.55
N ASP A 108 29.15 11.36 18.04
CA ASP A 108 30.04 12.34 17.40
C ASP A 108 29.40 13.55 16.73
N LYS A 109 29.13 14.57 17.57
CA LYS A 109 29.45 15.97 17.23
C LYS A 109 30.18 16.59 18.43
N PRO A 110 31.35 17.22 18.24
CA PRO A 110 31.99 18.03 19.27
C PRO A 110 31.31 19.40 19.34
N TRP A 111 31.48 20.03 20.50
CA TRP A 111 30.84 21.25 21.04
C TRP A 111 29.47 21.02 21.68
#